data_AF-A0A6I6LN49-F1
#
_entry.id   AF-A0A6I6LN49-F1
#
_cell.length_a   1.000
_cell.length_b   1.000
_cell.length_c   1.000
_cell.angle_alpha   90.00
_cell.angle_beta   90.00
_cell.angle_gamma   90.00
#
_symmetry.space_group_name_H-M   'P 1'
#
loop_
_entity.id
_entity.type
_entity.pdbx_description
1 polymer ?
#
loop_
_entity_poly.entity_id
_entity_poly.type
_entity_poly.pdbx_seq_one_letter_code
_entity_poly.pdbx_strand_id
1 'polypeptide(L)'
;MRSYIKPLGLTVLALTALIIYLDWTRDRRSGPLLSDLRTLPINSQGQPGTAGNLLAVQTRLMPADYQSRERLQLKFTTYLDQARDAGLLGPRTVVVLPEHVGTGLFALGEKLEVQQARTLRDAMQWMALSNPWDYLRALLDHQGDDRRTEAVLKIKGRQMAEDYQYIFGGLARDYGVTLVAGSIVLPEPRLENGRVLIGDGPLRQVSLSFAANGEPIGPLQYKMALSRYERRYSKAPDAPSPALSTPAGRLSVLIGCDGYTRPPPAEAELIVVPGARDDISLSCTTNEGPSSTLPRIEVRTLGLPWNLLGSPRRPARRHHSEPVQLDNVWLPEPP
;
A
#
# COMPACT_ATOMS: atom_id res chain seq x y z
N MET A 1 30.24 4.99 55.44
CA MET A 1 28.99 5.49 54.81
C MET A 1 29.18 6.31 53.52
N ARG A 2 30.34 6.94 53.27
CA ARG A 2 30.58 7.78 52.06
C ARG A 2 30.72 7.01 50.72
N SER A 3 30.91 5.69 50.76
CA SER A 3 31.19 4.86 49.55
C SER A 3 29.92 4.45 48.78
N TYR A 4 28.76 4.38 49.45
CA TYR A 4 27.49 3.95 48.83
C TYR A 4 26.67 5.10 48.22
N ILE A 5 26.99 6.36 48.55
CA ILE A 5 26.26 7.53 48.05
C ILE A 5 26.46 7.73 46.54
N LYS A 6 27.68 7.47 46.04
CA LYS A 6 28.01 7.57 44.62
C LYS A 6 27.31 6.51 43.75
N PRO A 7 27.35 5.19 44.08
CA PRO A 7 26.63 4.20 43.30
C PRO A 7 25.10 4.33 43.43
N LEU A 8 24.60 4.78 44.59
CA LEU A 8 23.17 5.09 44.78
C LEU A 8 22.71 6.26 43.90
N GLY A 9 23.49 7.34 43.84
CA GLY A 9 23.20 8.47 42.95
C GLY A 9 23.21 8.06 41.47
N LEU A 10 24.14 7.20 41.08
CA LEU A 10 24.26 6.72 39.69
C LEU A 10 23.11 5.80 39.29
N THR A 11 22.63 4.96 40.21
CA THR A 11 21.45 4.10 39.99
C THR A 11 20.15 4.90 39.90
N VAL A 12 19.96 5.90 40.76
CA VAL A 12 18.78 6.78 40.68
C VAL A 12 18.76 7.58 39.37
N LEU A 13 19.92 8.08 38.92
CA LEU A 13 20.03 8.79 37.66
C LEU A 13 19.75 7.87 36.46
N ALA A 14 20.26 6.63 36.48
CA ALA A 14 19.97 5.63 35.46
C ALA A 14 18.48 5.26 35.42
N LEU A 15 17.83 5.06 36.57
CA LEU A 15 16.40 4.77 36.66
C LEU A 15 15.55 5.93 36.15
N THR A 16 15.92 7.17 36.49
CA THR A 16 15.22 8.37 36.01
C THR A 16 15.35 8.51 34.50
N ALA A 17 16.55 8.33 33.95
CA ALA A 17 16.78 8.31 32.51
C ALA A 17 15.99 7.21 31.80
N LEU A 18 15.90 6.02 32.41
CA LEU A 18 15.10 4.91 31.88
C LEU A 18 13.60 5.23 31.90
N ILE A 19 13.07 5.84 32.96
CA ILE A 19 11.65 6.24 33.03
C ILE A 19 11.34 7.30 31.98
N ILE A 20 12.20 8.32 31.83
CA ILE A 20 12.04 9.35 30.79
C ILE A 20 12.09 8.72 29.39
N TYR A 21 12.99 7.77 29.17
CA TYR A 21 13.08 7.03 27.91
C TYR A 21 11.81 6.21 27.65
N LEU A 22 11.29 5.48 28.64
CA LEU A 22 10.08 4.67 28.52
C LEU A 22 8.81 5.52 28.38
N ASP A 23 8.77 6.70 28.98
CA ASP A 23 7.69 7.67 28.78
C ASP A 23 7.75 8.25 27.35
N TRP A 24 8.96 8.64 26.91
CA TRP A 24 9.18 9.07 25.54
C TRP A 24 8.75 7.98 24.55
N THR A 25 9.08 6.69 24.73
CA THR A 25 8.65 5.61 23.82
C THR A 25 7.13 5.44 23.74
N ARG A 26 6.38 5.86 24.77
CA ARG A 26 4.91 5.84 24.78
C ARG A 26 4.27 7.05 24.11
N ASP A 27 4.96 8.19 24.02
CA ASP A 27 4.43 9.39 23.36
C ASP A 27 4.34 9.19 21.84
N ARG A 28 3.11 9.23 21.33
CA ARG A 28 2.76 9.06 19.90
C ARG A 28 1.96 10.25 19.36
N ARG A 29 2.15 11.44 19.94
CA ARG A 29 1.42 12.65 19.54
C ARG A 29 1.51 12.90 18.04
N SER A 30 0.35 13.23 17.47
CA SER A 30 0.20 13.44 16.03
C SER A 30 0.51 14.87 15.61
N GLY A 31 1.17 15.04 14.45
CA GLY A 31 1.45 16.36 13.87
C GLY A 31 0.23 16.96 13.15
N PRO A 32 0.27 18.25 12.74
CA PRO A 32 -0.82 18.85 11.97
C PRO A 32 -1.06 18.09 10.66
N LEU A 33 -2.32 17.82 10.32
CA LEU A 33 -2.69 17.19 9.05
C LEU A 33 -2.66 18.25 7.94
N LEU A 34 -1.76 18.08 6.97
CA LEU A 34 -1.75 18.84 5.73
C LEU A 34 -2.42 18.00 4.64
N SER A 35 -3.74 17.86 4.71
CA SER A 35 -4.49 17.28 3.59
C SER A 35 -4.42 18.25 2.42
N ASP A 36 -4.00 17.77 1.25
CA ASP A 36 -4.08 18.53 0.02
C ASP A 36 -5.55 18.59 -0.40
N LEU A 37 -6.31 19.54 0.19
CA LEU A 37 -7.74 19.76 -0.04
C LEU A 37 -8.03 20.42 -1.40
N ARG A 38 -7.12 20.31 -2.36
CA ARG A 38 -7.29 20.86 -3.69
C ARG A 38 -8.25 19.99 -4.48
N THR A 39 -9.09 20.63 -5.29
CA THR A 39 -9.86 19.95 -6.31
C THR A 39 -8.88 19.27 -7.28
N LEU A 40 -9.02 17.97 -7.43
CA LEU A 40 -8.20 17.18 -8.32
C LEU A 40 -8.64 17.39 -9.76
N PRO A 41 -7.71 17.46 -10.72
CA PRO A 41 -8.06 17.29 -12.12
C PRO A 41 -8.69 15.91 -12.33
N ILE A 42 -9.83 15.89 -13.03
CA ILE A 42 -10.54 14.69 -13.43
C ILE A 42 -10.43 14.57 -14.95
N ASN A 43 -9.81 13.49 -15.41
CA ASN A 43 -9.70 13.16 -16.82
C ASN A 43 -10.66 12.00 -17.12
N SER A 44 -11.71 12.25 -17.90
CA SER A 44 -12.73 11.25 -18.20
C SER A 44 -12.74 10.90 -19.68
N GLN A 45 -12.71 9.60 -19.98
CA GLN A 45 -12.76 9.03 -21.33
C GLN A 45 -14.04 8.20 -21.50
N GLY A 46 -14.60 8.20 -22.72
CA GLY A 46 -15.87 7.55 -23.02
C GLY A 46 -17.10 8.37 -22.61
N GLN A 47 -18.29 7.76 -22.69
CA GLN A 47 -19.56 8.41 -22.34
C GLN A 47 -20.21 7.73 -21.13
N PRO A 48 -20.83 8.49 -20.22
CA PRO A 48 -21.61 7.94 -19.12
C PRO A 48 -22.69 6.97 -19.60
N GLY A 49 -22.79 5.83 -18.92
CA GLY A 49 -23.71 4.75 -19.27
C GLY A 49 -24.08 3.88 -18.08
N THR A 50 -24.90 2.86 -18.32
CA THR A 50 -25.32 1.87 -17.35
C THR A 50 -24.28 0.76 -17.13
N ALA A 51 -23.33 0.59 -18.04
CA ALA A 51 -22.25 -0.41 -17.92
C ALA A 51 -21.27 -0.13 -16.75
N GLY A 52 -21.24 1.11 -16.24
CA GLY A 52 -20.32 1.52 -15.19
C GLY A 52 -19.01 2.08 -15.73
N ASN A 53 -17.99 2.15 -14.87
CA ASN A 53 -16.73 2.81 -15.17
C ASN A 53 -15.57 2.25 -14.34
N LEU A 54 -14.36 2.43 -14.85
CA LEU A 54 -13.12 2.26 -14.12
C LEU A 54 -12.63 3.64 -13.64
N LEU A 55 -12.33 3.77 -12.36
CA LEU A 55 -11.83 5.01 -11.76
C LEU A 55 -10.47 4.78 -11.11
N ALA A 56 -9.43 5.43 -11.61
CA ALA A 56 -8.08 5.37 -11.09
C ALA A 56 -7.80 6.56 -10.18
N VAL A 57 -7.33 6.28 -8.96
CA VAL A 57 -6.92 7.30 -7.99
C VAL A 57 -5.40 7.44 -8.02
N GLN A 58 -4.88 8.40 -8.78
CA GLN A 58 -3.44 8.66 -8.83
C GLN A 58 -3.05 9.62 -7.71
N THR A 59 -2.48 9.07 -6.63
CA THR A 59 -2.07 9.87 -5.48
C THR A 59 -0.62 9.67 -5.10
N ARG A 60 -0.05 10.74 -4.54
CA ARG A 60 1.25 10.70 -3.86
C ARG A 60 1.05 10.16 -2.46
N LEU A 61 1.77 9.09 -2.11
CA LEU A 61 1.77 8.54 -0.75
C LEU A 61 2.95 9.11 0.02
N MET A 62 2.65 9.73 1.16
CA MET A 62 3.62 10.36 2.05
C MET A 62 3.65 9.62 3.39
N PRO A 63 4.79 9.60 4.08
CA PRO A 63 4.89 9.04 5.43
C PRO A 63 3.81 9.54 6.40
N ALA A 64 3.45 10.82 6.32
CA ALA A 64 2.45 11.45 7.18
C ALA A 64 1.03 10.88 7.00
N ASP A 65 0.72 10.33 5.83
CA ASP A 65 -0.58 9.68 5.58
C ASP A 65 -0.75 8.42 6.44
N TYR A 66 0.36 7.75 6.77
CA TYR A 66 0.38 6.51 7.53
C TYR A 66 0.49 6.72 9.04
N GLN A 67 0.33 7.94 9.54
CA GLN A 67 0.42 8.17 10.99
C GLN A 67 -0.72 7.49 11.77
N SER A 68 -1.91 7.39 11.18
CA SER A 68 -3.04 6.66 11.76
C SER A 68 -3.96 6.12 10.68
N ARG A 69 -4.84 5.17 11.04
CA ARG A 69 -5.82 4.58 10.11
C ARG A 69 -6.74 5.66 9.55
N GLU A 70 -7.19 6.55 10.42
CA GLU A 70 -8.14 7.62 10.14
C GLU A 70 -7.54 8.61 9.14
N ARG A 71 -6.24 8.91 9.23
CA ARG A 71 -5.59 9.81 8.26
C ARG A 71 -5.52 9.21 6.87
N LEU A 72 -5.11 7.95 6.77
CA LEU A 72 -5.05 7.27 5.47
C LEU A 72 -6.45 7.15 4.87
N GLN A 73 -7.44 6.78 5.69
CA GLN A 73 -8.84 6.71 5.29
C GLN A 73 -9.37 8.08 4.83
N LEU A 74 -9.12 9.15 5.59
CA LEU A 74 -9.56 10.51 5.27
C LEU A 74 -8.97 11.00 3.94
N LYS A 75 -7.73 10.65 3.64
CA LYS A 75 -7.11 10.98 2.35
C LYS A 75 -7.89 10.39 1.17
N PHE A 76 -8.21 9.10 1.22
CA PHE A 76 -8.97 8.46 0.15
C PHE A 76 -10.45 8.88 0.16
N THR A 77 -11.02 9.15 1.32
CA THR A 77 -12.37 9.74 1.47
C THR A 77 -12.44 11.06 0.69
N THR A 78 -11.44 11.93 0.84
CA THR A 78 -11.38 13.22 0.11
C THR A 78 -11.42 13.02 -1.41
N TYR A 79 -10.73 12.01 -1.94
CA TYR A 79 -10.71 11.73 -3.37
C TYR A 79 -12.02 11.10 -3.86
N LEU A 80 -12.59 10.20 -3.07
CA LEU A 80 -13.87 9.55 -3.38
C LEU A 80 -15.05 10.52 -3.26
N ASP A 81 -15.00 11.48 -2.33
CA ASP A 81 -15.98 12.57 -2.25
C ASP A 81 -15.97 13.40 -3.53
N GLN A 82 -14.79 13.80 -4.02
CA GLN A 82 -14.69 14.55 -5.28
C GLN A 82 -15.20 13.72 -6.47
N ALA A 83 -14.93 12.42 -6.51
CA ALA A 83 -15.46 11.53 -7.55
C ALA A 83 -16.99 11.39 -7.47
N ARG A 84 -17.55 11.30 -6.27
CA ARG A 84 -19.00 11.26 -6.03
C ARG A 84 -19.66 12.55 -6.49
N ASP A 85 -19.10 13.68 -6.11
CA ASP A 85 -19.63 15.01 -6.45
C ASP A 85 -19.56 15.26 -7.98
N ALA A 86 -18.61 14.62 -8.67
CA ALA A 86 -18.51 14.59 -10.12
C ALA A 86 -19.40 13.54 -10.81
N GLY A 87 -20.21 12.78 -10.05
CA GLY A 87 -21.13 11.76 -10.58
C GLY A 87 -20.43 10.50 -11.13
N LEU A 88 -19.19 10.23 -10.70
CA LEU A 88 -18.38 9.12 -11.22
C LEU A 88 -18.54 7.82 -10.43
N LEU A 89 -19.24 7.85 -9.29
CA LEU A 89 -19.41 6.69 -8.43
C LEU A 89 -20.80 6.10 -8.54
N GLY A 90 -20.87 4.78 -8.64
CA GLY A 90 -22.09 4.00 -8.59
C GLY A 90 -21.83 2.51 -8.37
N PRO A 91 -22.89 1.68 -8.35
CA PRO A 91 -22.78 0.26 -8.02
C PRO A 91 -21.91 -0.58 -8.98
N ARG A 92 -21.68 -0.08 -10.20
CA ARG A 92 -20.83 -0.68 -11.23
C ARG A 92 -19.51 0.06 -11.43
N THR A 93 -19.15 0.97 -10.53
CA THR A 93 -17.84 1.62 -10.57
C THR A 93 -16.80 0.72 -9.92
N VAL A 94 -15.69 0.53 -10.62
CA VAL A 94 -14.48 -0.11 -10.08
C VAL A 94 -13.44 0.96 -9.80
N VAL A 95 -13.23 1.25 -8.53
CA VAL A 95 -12.19 2.19 -8.08
C VAL A 95 -10.88 1.43 -7.88
N VAL A 96 -9.77 1.97 -8.37
CA VAL A 96 -8.45 1.36 -8.32
C VAL A 96 -7.46 2.28 -7.63
N LEU A 97 -6.83 1.77 -6.56
CA LEU A 97 -5.84 2.51 -5.77
C LEU A 97 -4.39 2.17 -6.19
N PRO A 98 -3.41 3.01 -5.82
CA PRO A 98 -2.01 2.82 -6.23
C PRO A 98 -1.32 1.58 -5.66
N GLU A 99 -0.30 1.10 -6.37
CA GLU A 99 0.60 0.05 -5.89
C GLU A 99 1.31 0.50 -4.60
N HIS A 100 1.49 -0.45 -3.67
CA HIS A 100 2.12 -0.30 -2.35
C HIS A 100 1.42 0.62 -1.36
N VAL A 101 0.18 1.03 -1.64
CA VAL A 101 -0.64 1.76 -0.68
C VAL A 101 -0.77 1.03 0.66
N GLY A 102 -0.90 -0.30 0.65
CA GLY A 102 -0.95 -1.09 1.88
C GLY A 102 0.42 -1.35 2.49
N THR A 103 1.50 -1.36 1.71
CA THR A 103 2.84 -1.64 2.25
C THR A 103 3.27 -0.57 3.25
N GLY A 104 2.87 0.69 3.05
CA GLY A 104 3.15 1.79 4.00
C GLY A 104 2.56 1.61 5.40
N LEU A 105 1.59 0.70 5.58
CA LEU A 105 0.95 0.42 6.88
C LEU A 105 1.92 -0.10 7.94
N PHE A 106 3.12 -0.56 7.57
CA PHE A 106 4.15 -0.89 8.55
C PHE A 106 4.53 0.30 9.46
N ALA A 107 4.30 1.53 9.01
CA ALA A 107 4.55 2.75 9.78
C ALA A 107 3.34 3.22 10.61
N LEU A 108 2.23 2.49 10.57
CA LEU A 108 1.02 2.89 11.26
C LEU A 108 1.21 2.90 12.78
N GLY A 109 0.86 4.03 13.40
CA GLY A 109 1.03 4.25 14.84
C GLY A 109 2.48 4.41 15.29
N GLU A 110 3.43 4.54 14.36
CA GLU A 110 4.82 4.87 14.66
C GLU A 110 5.00 6.36 14.96
N LYS A 111 6.14 6.68 15.58
CA LYS A 111 6.45 8.06 15.97
C LYS A 111 6.69 8.99 14.79
N LEU A 112 6.60 10.29 15.07
CA LEU A 112 6.83 11.36 14.09
C LEU A 112 8.23 11.26 13.46
N GLU A 113 9.23 10.82 14.19
CA GLU A 113 10.60 10.65 13.69
C GLU A 113 10.71 9.55 12.61
N VAL A 114 9.92 8.46 12.75
CA VAL A 114 9.80 7.42 11.71
C VAL A 114 9.16 8.02 10.46
N GLN A 115 8.19 8.92 10.63
CA GLN A 115 7.47 9.55 9.53
C GLN A 115 8.31 10.64 8.83
N GLN A 116 9.10 11.40 9.58
CA GLN A 116 9.98 12.44 9.02
C GLN A 116 11.27 11.88 8.42
N ALA A 117 11.56 10.61 8.65
CA ALA A 117 12.70 9.92 8.08
C ALA A 117 12.70 10.02 6.55
N ARG A 118 13.83 10.47 5.98
CA ARG A 118 13.99 10.61 4.54
C ARG A 118 14.27 9.29 3.84
N THR A 119 14.80 8.32 4.58
CA THR A 119 15.17 7.00 4.07
C THR A 119 14.55 5.91 4.91
N LEU A 120 14.35 4.73 4.32
CA LEU A 120 13.89 3.55 5.05
C LEU A 120 14.86 3.18 6.19
N ARG A 121 16.17 3.32 5.96
CA ARG A 121 17.18 3.06 6.99
C ARG A 121 16.96 3.92 8.23
N ASP A 122 16.75 5.22 8.04
CA ASP A 122 16.52 6.15 9.15
C ASP A 122 15.18 5.84 9.84
N ALA A 123 14.13 5.55 9.08
CA ALA A 123 12.82 5.18 9.60
C ALA A 123 12.91 3.95 10.51
N MET A 124 13.67 2.95 10.07
CA MET A 124 13.90 1.71 10.82
C MET A 124 14.77 1.91 12.04
N GLN A 125 15.77 2.80 11.97
CA GLN A 125 16.57 3.16 13.15
C GLN A 125 15.69 3.83 14.21
N TRP A 126 14.84 4.76 13.80
CA TRP A 126 13.87 5.38 14.70
C TRP A 126 12.87 4.38 15.27
N MET A 127 12.38 3.46 14.44
CA MET A 127 11.48 2.39 14.87
C MET A 127 12.12 1.45 15.90
N ALA A 128 13.40 1.10 15.71
CA ALA A 128 14.15 0.29 16.66
C ALA A 128 14.35 1.03 18.01
N LEU A 129 14.62 2.34 17.95
CA LEU A 129 14.77 3.19 19.14
C LEU A 129 13.44 3.42 19.87
N SER A 130 12.31 3.45 19.15
CA SER A 130 10.98 3.68 19.70
C SER A 130 10.28 2.42 20.18
N ASN A 131 10.68 1.24 19.69
CA ASN A 131 10.10 -0.06 20.04
C ASN A 131 11.17 -1.03 20.60
N PRO A 132 11.74 -0.74 21.79
CA PRO A 132 12.86 -1.52 22.33
C PRO A 132 12.52 -3.00 22.55
N TRP A 133 11.27 -3.33 22.88
CA TRP A 133 10.85 -4.73 23.09
C TRP A 133 10.69 -5.53 21.80
N ASP A 134 10.26 -4.90 20.71
CA ASP A 134 10.20 -5.56 19.40
C ASP A 134 11.60 -5.74 18.84
N TYR A 135 12.47 -4.74 19.04
CA TYR A 135 13.88 -4.83 18.65
C TYR A 135 14.64 -5.91 19.43
N LEU A 136 14.44 -6.00 20.75
CA LEU A 136 15.07 -7.04 21.58
C LEU A 136 14.61 -8.44 21.20
N ARG A 137 13.32 -8.63 20.86
CA ARG A 137 12.82 -9.89 20.31
C ARG A 137 13.44 -10.21 18.96
N ALA A 138 13.52 -9.24 18.04
CA ALA A 138 14.12 -9.42 16.73
C ALA A 138 15.63 -9.73 16.77
N LEU A 139 16.35 -9.16 17.74
CA LEU A 139 17.80 -9.39 17.93
C LEU A 139 18.11 -10.81 18.42
N LEU A 140 17.18 -11.43 19.16
CA LEU A 140 17.28 -12.83 19.57
C LEU A 140 16.98 -13.80 18.41
N ASP A 141 16.20 -13.35 17.41
CA ASP A 141 15.74 -14.20 16.32
C ASP A 141 16.70 -14.23 15.11
N HIS A 142 17.35 -13.13 14.70
CA HIS A 142 18.10 -13.08 13.43
C HIS A 142 19.38 -12.22 13.41
N GLN A 143 20.51 -12.80 12.95
CA GLN A 143 21.73 -12.10 12.50
C GLN A 143 21.74 -11.98 10.96
N GLY A 144 21.74 -10.75 10.42
CA GLY A 144 21.97 -10.51 8.98
C GLY A 144 21.57 -9.10 8.50
N ASP A 145 22.51 -8.41 7.84
CA ASP A 145 22.44 -6.95 7.60
C ASP A 145 21.52 -6.51 6.44
N ASP A 146 21.09 -7.43 5.56
CA ASP A 146 20.21 -7.15 4.39
C ASP A 146 18.74 -7.56 4.63
N ARG A 147 18.39 -8.03 5.85
CA ARG A 147 17.07 -8.65 6.17
C ARG A 147 16.17 -7.80 7.05
N ARG A 148 16.56 -6.56 7.35
CA ARG A 148 15.83 -5.74 8.33
C ARG A 148 14.41 -5.40 7.83
N THR A 149 14.25 -5.01 6.57
CA THR A 149 12.92 -4.66 6.00
C THR A 149 12.01 -5.89 5.96
N GLU A 150 12.58 -7.04 5.60
CA GLU A 150 11.88 -8.33 5.62
C GLU A 150 11.37 -8.65 7.03
N ALA A 151 12.22 -8.47 8.05
CA ALA A 151 11.87 -8.72 9.45
C ALA A 151 10.74 -7.79 9.93
N VAL A 152 10.78 -6.49 9.63
CA VAL A 152 9.72 -5.55 10.02
C VAL A 152 8.38 -5.92 9.39
N LEU A 153 8.37 -6.25 8.09
CA LEU A 153 7.15 -6.66 7.39
C LEU A 153 6.62 -8.01 7.91
N LYS A 154 7.50 -8.90 8.37
CA LYS A 154 7.10 -10.15 9.04
C LYS A 154 6.46 -9.90 10.40
N ILE A 155 7.10 -9.08 11.24
CA ILE A 155 6.61 -8.75 12.59
C ILE A 155 5.26 -8.02 12.53
N LYS A 156 5.13 -7.04 11.61
CA LYS A 156 3.93 -6.21 11.50
C LYS A 156 2.88 -6.77 10.55
N GLY A 157 3.17 -7.88 9.84
CA GLY A 157 2.32 -8.40 8.77
C GLY A 157 0.86 -8.61 9.19
N ARG A 158 0.62 -9.10 10.42
CA ARG A 158 -0.75 -9.31 10.94
C ARG A 158 -1.51 -7.99 11.06
N GLN A 159 -0.91 -7.01 11.73
CA GLN A 159 -1.54 -5.70 11.93
C GLN A 159 -1.75 -5.00 10.59
N MET A 160 -0.77 -5.09 9.68
CA MET A 160 -0.86 -4.54 8.34
C MET A 160 -2.03 -5.16 7.55
N ALA A 161 -2.22 -6.48 7.61
CA ALA A 161 -3.31 -7.17 6.94
C ALA A 161 -4.70 -6.75 7.48
N GLU A 162 -4.82 -6.62 8.81
CA GLU A 162 -6.04 -6.14 9.47
C GLU A 162 -6.36 -4.68 9.12
N ASP A 163 -5.36 -3.80 9.19
CA ASP A 163 -5.50 -2.38 8.86
C ASP A 163 -5.86 -2.19 7.38
N TYR A 164 -5.25 -2.97 6.50
CA TYR A 164 -5.52 -2.97 5.07
C TYR A 164 -6.99 -3.32 4.79
N GLN A 165 -7.50 -4.40 5.38
CA GLN A 165 -8.91 -4.75 5.23
C GLN A 165 -9.86 -3.73 5.85
N TYR A 166 -9.54 -3.24 7.05
CA TYR A 166 -10.38 -2.28 7.75
C TYR A 166 -10.57 -0.99 6.94
N ILE A 167 -9.47 -0.42 6.47
CA ILE A 167 -9.48 0.87 5.76
C ILE A 167 -10.18 0.72 4.40
N PHE A 168 -9.74 -0.25 3.59
CA PHE A 168 -10.18 -0.33 2.21
C PHE A 168 -11.55 -1.02 2.07
N GLY A 169 -11.86 -2.02 2.90
CA GLY A 169 -13.23 -2.55 2.99
C GLY A 169 -14.22 -1.50 3.48
N GLY A 170 -13.82 -0.67 4.44
CA GLY A 170 -14.60 0.49 4.90
C GLY A 170 -14.91 1.46 3.76
N LEU A 171 -13.89 1.90 3.01
CA LEU A 171 -14.07 2.79 1.87
C LEU A 171 -14.96 2.20 0.77
N ALA A 172 -14.82 0.91 0.46
CA ALA A 172 -15.68 0.26 -0.53
C ALA A 172 -17.16 0.27 -0.12
N ARG A 173 -17.42 0.00 1.16
CA ARG A 173 -18.76 0.03 1.75
C ARG A 173 -19.35 1.44 1.81
N ASP A 174 -18.58 2.39 2.30
CA ASP A 174 -19.05 3.76 2.56
C ASP A 174 -19.41 4.49 1.25
N TYR A 175 -18.77 4.10 0.13
CA TYR A 175 -19.05 4.67 -1.20
C TYR A 175 -19.86 3.74 -2.12
N GLY A 176 -20.16 2.50 -1.69
CA GLY A 176 -20.97 1.56 -2.47
C GLY A 176 -20.35 1.14 -3.79
N VAL A 177 -19.02 0.99 -3.85
CA VAL A 177 -18.26 0.70 -5.08
C VAL A 177 -17.49 -0.62 -4.97
N THR A 178 -17.09 -1.18 -6.12
CA THR A 178 -16.02 -2.19 -6.11
C THR A 178 -14.69 -1.47 -5.96
N LEU A 179 -13.89 -1.84 -4.95
CA LEU A 179 -12.59 -1.19 -4.68
C LEU A 179 -11.45 -2.18 -4.82
N VAL A 180 -10.55 -1.93 -5.75
CA VAL A 180 -9.24 -2.60 -5.86
C VAL A 180 -8.26 -1.81 -5.01
N ALA A 181 -7.89 -2.36 -3.85
CA ALA A 181 -7.19 -1.64 -2.79
C ALA A 181 -5.68 -1.44 -3.04
N GLY A 182 -5.27 -1.30 -4.28
CA GLY A 182 -3.85 -1.21 -4.65
C GLY A 182 -3.10 -2.46 -4.23
N SER A 183 -1.86 -2.34 -3.76
CA SER A 183 -1.12 -3.52 -3.28
C SER A 183 -0.49 -3.35 -1.90
N ILE A 184 -0.21 -4.49 -1.28
CA ILE A 184 0.48 -4.64 0.00
C ILE A 184 1.51 -5.76 -0.10
N VAL A 185 2.58 -5.67 0.69
CA VAL A 185 3.60 -6.73 0.81
C VAL A 185 3.43 -7.38 2.18
N LEU A 186 3.14 -8.68 2.19
CA LEU A 186 2.86 -9.47 3.39
C LEU A 186 3.65 -10.78 3.36
N PRO A 187 3.95 -11.38 4.53
CA PRO A 187 4.59 -12.69 4.60
C PRO A 187 3.57 -13.80 4.33
N GLU A 188 3.79 -14.55 3.25
CA GLU A 188 2.97 -15.67 2.77
C GLU A 188 1.45 -15.47 3.02
N PRO A 189 0.85 -14.41 2.43
CA PRO A 189 -0.53 -14.07 2.71
C PRO A 189 -1.49 -15.09 2.11
N ARG A 190 -2.59 -15.36 2.81
CA ARG A 190 -3.70 -16.22 2.33
C ARG A 190 -5.03 -15.61 2.74
N LEU A 191 -6.03 -15.70 1.88
CA LEU A 191 -7.39 -15.25 2.20
C LEU A 191 -8.21 -16.47 2.62
N GLU A 192 -8.65 -16.47 3.87
CA GLU A 192 -9.49 -17.54 4.44
C GLU A 192 -10.67 -16.91 5.17
N ASN A 193 -11.88 -17.34 4.84
CA ASN A 193 -13.13 -16.85 5.47
C ASN A 193 -13.22 -15.31 5.49
N GLY A 194 -12.88 -14.66 4.37
CA GLY A 194 -12.91 -13.19 4.25
C GLY A 194 -11.81 -12.45 5.03
N ARG A 195 -10.81 -13.17 5.59
CA ARG A 195 -9.70 -12.57 6.33
C ARG A 195 -8.35 -12.94 5.73
N VAL A 196 -7.48 -11.96 5.62
CA VAL A 196 -6.09 -12.11 5.19
C VAL A 196 -5.30 -12.59 6.39
N LEU A 197 -4.87 -13.85 6.32
CA LEU A 197 -3.95 -14.45 7.27
C LEU A 197 -2.54 -14.34 6.72
N ILE A 198 -1.57 -14.23 7.63
CA ILE A 198 -0.15 -14.25 7.32
C ILE A 198 0.46 -15.61 7.69
N GLY A 199 1.49 -16.02 6.95
CA GLY A 199 2.29 -17.21 7.22
C GLY A 199 3.77 -16.89 7.41
N ASP A 200 4.59 -17.92 7.60
CA ASP A 200 6.03 -17.78 7.89
C ASP A 200 6.93 -17.82 6.63
N GLY A 201 6.32 -17.83 5.45
CA GLY A 201 7.00 -17.97 4.16
C GLY A 201 7.64 -16.68 3.62
N PRO A 202 7.99 -16.65 2.32
CA PRO A 202 8.52 -15.44 1.68
C PRO A 202 7.52 -14.29 1.71
N LEU A 203 8.02 -13.06 1.61
CA LEU A 203 7.12 -11.94 1.33
C LEU A 203 6.53 -12.08 -0.06
N ARG A 204 5.28 -11.71 -0.21
CA ARG A 204 4.58 -11.63 -1.49
C ARG A 204 3.85 -10.30 -1.58
N GLN A 205 3.85 -9.72 -2.77
CA GLN A 205 3.05 -8.54 -3.07
C GLN A 205 1.70 -8.99 -3.62
N VAL A 206 0.63 -8.53 -2.96
CA VAL A 206 -0.75 -8.88 -3.30
C VAL A 206 -1.64 -7.64 -3.36
N SER A 207 -2.71 -7.74 -4.13
CA SER A 207 -3.86 -6.83 -4.12
C SER A 207 -5.07 -7.59 -3.63
N LEU A 208 -5.87 -6.96 -2.78
CA LEU A 208 -7.20 -7.41 -2.40
C LEU A 208 -8.23 -6.46 -2.99
N SER A 209 -9.32 -7.03 -3.47
CA SER A 209 -10.45 -6.26 -3.97
C SER A 209 -11.65 -6.46 -3.06
N PHE A 210 -12.46 -5.43 -2.90
CA PHE A 210 -13.64 -5.41 -2.04
C PHE A 210 -14.89 -5.10 -2.85
N ALA A 211 -16.01 -5.74 -2.51
CA ALA A 211 -17.32 -5.41 -3.02
C ALA A 211 -17.89 -4.15 -2.35
N ALA A 212 -19.01 -3.66 -2.88
CA ALA A 212 -19.75 -2.49 -2.37
C ALA A 212 -20.28 -2.66 -0.93
N ASN A 213 -20.23 -3.85 -0.35
CA ASN A 213 -20.56 -4.10 1.07
C ASN A 213 -19.32 -4.08 1.99
N GLY A 214 -18.12 -3.93 1.43
CA GLY A 214 -16.85 -3.96 2.14
C GLY A 214 -16.24 -5.35 2.33
N GLU A 215 -16.87 -6.40 1.80
CA GLU A 215 -16.33 -7.76 1.89
C GLU A 215 -15.33 -8.05 0.75
N PRO A 216 -14.28 -8.86 1.00
CA PRO A 216 -13.36 -9.28 -0.05
C PRO A 216 -14.04 -10.04 -1.20
N ILE A 217 -13.61 -9.78 -2.44
CA ILE A 217 -14.06 -10.51 -3.63
C ILE A 217 -12.96 -11.39 -4.22
N GLY A 218 -13.27 -12.67 -4.39
CA GLY A 218 -12.38 -13.67 -5.00
C GLY A 218 -11.04 -13.85 -4.25
N PRO A 219 -10.06 -14.52 -4.89
CA PRO A 219 -8.75 -14.76 -4.29
C PRO A 219 -7.84 -13.52 -4.35
N LEU A 220 -6.81 -13.51 -3.51
CA LEU A 220 -5.72 -12.52 -3.58
C LEU A 220 -5.11 -12.49 -4.98
N GLN A 221 -4.86 -11.29 -5.49
CA GLN A 221 -4.23 -11.05 -6.79
C GLN A 221 -2.73 -10.83 -6.56
N TYR A 222 -1.89 -11.73 -7.04
CA TYR A 222 -0.45 -11.70 -6.76
C TYR A 222 0.34 -11.02 -7.86
N LYS A 223 1.38 -10.27 -7.45
CA LYS A 223 2.39 -9.79 -8.38
C LYS A 223 3.28 -10.93 -8.85
N MET A 224 3.49 -11.03 -10.16
CA MET A 224 4.23 -12.11 -10.80
C MET A 224 5.55 -11.63 -11.41
N ALA A 225 5.52 -10.50 -12.12
CA ALA A 225 6.66 -9.85 -12.73
C ALA A 225 7.41 -9.00 -11.70
N LEU A 226 8.25 -9.67 -10.90
CA LEU A 226 9.13 -9.02 -9.94
C LEU A 226 10.35 -8.42 -10.64
N SER A 227 10.67 -7.17 -10.35
CA SER A 227 11.93 -6.51 -10.71
C SER A 227 13.13 -7.15 -10.01
N ARG A 228 14.35 -6.80 -10.47
CA ARG A 228 15.60 -7.25 -9.84
C ARG A 228 15.67 -6.86 -8.35
N TYR A 229 15.07 -5.74 -7.96
CA TYR A 229 15.06 -5.30 -6.58
C TYR A 229 14.00 -6.04 -5.75
N GLU A 230 12.79 -6.21 -6.29
CA GLU A 230 11.71 -6.97 -5.64
C GLU A 230 12.11 -8.42 -5.35
N ARG A 231 12.84 -9.08 -6.25
CA ARG A 231 13.35 -10.45 -6.04
C ARG A 231 14.29 -10.61 -4.85
N ARG A 232 14.79 -9.52 -4.26
CA ARG A 232 15.63 -9.58 -3.06
C ARG A 232 14.84 -9.84 -1.78
N TYR A 233 13.56 -9.48 -1.76
CA TYR A 233 12.72 -9.60 -0.56
C TYR A 233 11.39 -10.31 -0.82
N SER A 234 10.93 -10.40 -2.07
CA SER A 234 9.64 -11.00 -2.46
C SER A 234 9.83 -12.18 -3.40
N LYS A 235 8.87 -13.12 -3.35
CA LYS A 235 8.76 -14.26 -4.29
C LYS A 235 7.39 -14.22 -4.98
N ALA A 236 7.36 -14.49 -6.28
CA ALA A 236 6.11 -14.66 -7.03
C ALA A 236 5.51 -16.06 -6.72
N PRO A 237 4.18 -16.21 -6.73
CA PRO A 237 3.57 -17.55 -6.67
C PRO A 237 3.82 -18.34 -7.95
N ASP A 238 3.52 -19.64 -7.90
CA ASP A 238 3.72 -20.53 -9.04
C ASP A 238 2.69 -20.31 -10.16
N ALA A 239 1.48 -19.86 -9.80
CA ALA A 239 0.38 -19.64 -10.74
C ALA A 239 -0.24 -18.23 -10.60
N PRO A 240 -0.70 -17.62 -11.71
CA PRO A 240 -1.46 -16.38 -11.67
C PRO A 240 -2.81 -16.56 -10.97
N SER A 241 -3.32 -15.46 -10.44
CA SER A 241 -4.70 -15.39 -9.94
C SER A 241 -5.70 -15.30 -11.10
N PRO A 242 -6.90 -15.91 -10.96
CA PRO A 242 -7.98 -15.79 -11.93
C PRO A 242 -8.62 -14.40 -11.89
N ALA A 243 -9.42 -14.07 -12.92
CA ALA A 243 -10.20 -12.84 -12.93
C ALA A 243 -11.30 -12.85 -11.85
N LEU A 244 -11.62 -11.67 -11.32
CA LEU A 244 -12.62 -11.44 -10.29
C LEU A 244 -13.98 -11.15 -10.92
N SER A 245 -15.06 -11.72 -10.38
CA SER A 245 -16.41 -11.34 -10.80
C SER A 245 -16.83 -10.06 -10.10
N THR A 246 -17.21 -9.03 -10.87
CA THR A 246 -17.67 -7.73 -10.36
C THR A 246 -18.97 -7.34 -11.05
N PRO A 247 -19.75 -6.39 -10.50
CA PRO A 247 -20.94 -5.85 -11.17
C PRO A 247 -20.68 -5.20 -12.53
N ALA A 248 -19.43 -4.81 -12.80
CA ALA A 248 -18.99 -4.20 -14.05
C ALA A 248 -18.51 -5.24 -15.09
N GLY A 249 -18.30 -6.49 -14.69
CA GLY A 249 -17.73 -7.55 -15.53
C GLY A 249 -16.61 -8.33 -14.85
N ARG A 250 -15.97 -9.23 -15.61
CA ARG A 250 -14.84 -10.06 -15.14
C ARG A 250 -13.54 -9.24 -15.14
N LEU A 251 -13.06 -8.89 -13.96
CA LEU A 251 -11.96 -7.97 -13.72
C LEU A 251 -10.62 -8.70 -13.52
N SER A 252 -9.63 -8.40 -14.35
CA SER A 252 -8.24 -8.79 -14.14
C SER A 252 -7.45 -7.69 -13.43
N VAL A 253 -6.77 -8.05 -12.33
CA VAL A 253 -5.89 -7.13 -11.59
C VAL A 253 -4.44 -7.52 -11.86
N LEU A 254 -3.70 -6.66 -12.56
CA LEU A 254 -2.30 -6.90 -12.93
C LEU A 254 -1.40 -5.87 -12.23
N ILE A 255 -0.55 -6.30 -11.31
CA ILE A 255 0.22 -5.38 -10.46
C ILE A 255 1.52 -4.94 -11.14
N GLY A 256 1.66 -3.63 -11.34
CA GLY A 256 2.85 -2.99 -11.91
C GLY A 256 3.23 -3.57 -13.27
N CYS A 257 4.41 -4.18 -13.36
CA CYS A 257 4.91 -4.75 -14.62
C CYS A 257 4.11 -5.95 -15.13
N ASP A 258 3.22 -6.55 -14.32
CA ASP A 258 2.33 -7.61 -14.81
C ASP A 258 1.43 -7.11 -15.94
N GLY A 259 0.97 -5.86 -15.87
CA GLY A 259 0.10 -5.25 -16.88
C GLY A 259 0.74 -5.11 -18.27
N TYR A 260 2.06 -5.29 -18.37
CA TYR A 260 2.81 -5.15 -19.61
C TYR A 260 3.61 -6.39 -19.98
N THR A 261 3.80 -7.33 -19.06
CA THR A 261 4.62 -8.53 -19.32
C THR A 261 3.79 -9.80 -19.46
N ARG A 262 2.50 -9.77 -19.08
CA ARG A 262 1.66 -10.97 -19.04
C ARG A 262 0.29 -10.73 -19.68
N PRO A 263 -0.21 -11.71 -20.47
CA PRO A 263 -1.58 -11.63 -20.94
C PRO A 263 -2.55 -11.72 -19.74
N PRO A 264 -3.69 -11.01 -19.80
CA PRO A 264 -4.75 -11.21 -18.82
C PRO A 264 -5.30 -12.65 -18.88
N PRO A 265 -5.96 -13.15 -17.83
CA PRO A 265 -6.72 -14.40 -17.89
C PRO A 265 -7.72 -14.40 -19.06
N ALA A 266 -7.94 -15.56 -19.68
CA ALA A 266 -8.77 -15.67 -20.89
C ALA A 266 -10.23 -15.22 -20.67
N GLU A 267 -10.71 -15.34 -19.44
CA GLU A 267 -12.04 -14.92 -19.01
C GLU A 267 -12.12 -13.45 -18.59
N ALA A 268 -11.06 -12.65 -18.75
CA ALA A 268 -11.07 -11.24 -18.39
C ALA A 268 -11.85 -10.41 -19.43
N GLU A 269 -12.71 -9.52 -18.92
CA GLU A 269 -13.44 -8.52 -19.69
C GLU A 269 -12.87 -7.12 -19.44
N LEU A 270 -12.26 -6.89 -18.27
CA LEU A 270 -11.72 -5.61 -17.82
C LEU A 270 -10.30 -5.79 -17.27
N ILE A 271 -9.44 -4.80 -17.45
CA ILE A 271 -8.07 -4.80 -16.90
C ILE A 271 -7.85 -3.58 -16.02
N VAL A 272 -7.31 -3.80 -14.83
CA VAL A 272 -6.80 -2.71 -13.98
C VAL A 272 -5.33 -2.96 -13.64
N VAL A 273 -4.55 -1.89 -13.67
CA VAL A 273 -3.10 -1.95 -13.41
C VAL A 273 -2.70 -1.01 -12.28
N PRO A 274 -2.74 -1.48 -11.01
CA PRO A 274 -2.14 -0.76 -9.90
C PRO A 274 -0.62 -0.71 -10.05
N GLY A 275 -0.02 0.47 -10.16
CA GLY A 275 1.44 0.64 -10.22
C GLY A 275 2.03 0.79 -11.61
N ALA A 276 1.27 1.36 -12.54
CA ALA A 276 1.73 1.69 -13.88
C ALA A 276 3.04 2.51 -13.85
N ARG A 277 3.90 2.27 -14.84
CA ARG A 277 5.26 2.82 -14.90
C ARG A 277 5.37 3.83 -16.03
N ASP A 278 6.03 4.96 -15.77
CA ASP A 278 6.18 6.03 -16.77
C ASP A 278 7.02 5.59 -17.97
N ASP A 279 8.07 4.80 -17.73
CA ASP A 279 8.89 4.20 -18.76
C ASP A 279 8.87 2.68 -18.60
N ILE A 280 7.97 2.05 -19.36
CA ILE A 280 7.77 0.60 -19.39
C ILE A 280 9.06 -0.07 -19.87
N SER A 281 9.73 0.45 -20.89
CA SER A 281 10.93 -0.15 -21.49
C SER A 281 12.14 -0.20 -20.53
N LEU A 282 12.28 0.83 -19.69
CA LEU A 282 13.32 0.89 -18.65
C LEU A 282 12.95 0.09 -17.40
N SER A 283 11.67 0.03 -17.05
CA SER A 283 11.21 -0.47 -15.74
C SER A 283 10.74 -1.93 -15.79
N CYS A 284 10.18 -2.36 -16.91
CA CYS A 284 9.65 -3.69 -17.15
C CYS A 284 10.46 -4.28 -18.30
N THR A 285 11.10 -5.43 -18.07
CA THR A 285 11.95 -6.09 -19.07
C THR A 285 11.10 -6.66 -20.21
N THR A 286 10.63 -5.81 -21.12
CA THR A 286 9.79 -6.17 -22.28
C THR A 286 10.05 -5.24 -23.46
N ASN A 287 10.17 -5.81 -24.67
CA ASN A 287 10.27 -5.05 -25.92
C ASN A 287 8.89 -4.76 -26.55
N GLU A 288 7.87 -5.60 -26.29
CA GLU A 288 6.48 -5.40 -26.71
C GLU A 288 5.56 -6.01 -25.64
N GLY A 289 4.62 -5.23 -25.10
CA GLY A 289 3.64 -5.73 -24.13
C GLY A 289 2.46 -6.43 -24.82
N PRO A 290 1.70 -7.28 -24.10
CA PRO A 290 0.53 -7.93 -24.68
C PRO A 290 -0.50 -6.88 -25.07
N SER A 291 -0.80 -6.78 -26.37
CA SER A 291 -1.88 -5.93 -26.87
C SER A 291 -3.23 -6.57 -26.51
N SER A 292 -4.05 -5.83 -25.78
CA SER A 292 -5.41 -6.23 -25.43
C SER A 292 -6.36 -5.09 -25.79
N THR A 293 -7.47 -5.41 -26.43
CA THR A 293 -8.55 -4.46 -26.74
C THR A 293 -9.54 -4.30 -25.59
N LEU A 294 -9.31 -4.99 -24.47
CA LEU A 294 -10.19 -4.91 -23.30
C LEU A 294 -10.12 -3.52 -22.67
N PRO A 295 -11.25 -2.98 -22.17
CA PRO A 295 -11.26 -1.77 -21.36
C PRO A 295 -10.24 -1.87 -20.22
N ARG A 296 -9.36 -0.87 -20.14
CA ARG A 296 -8.20 -0.86 -19.25
C ARG A 296 -8.06 0.46 -18.54
N ILE A 297 -7.67 0.42 -17.27
CA ILE A 297 -7.20 1.61 -16.55
C ILE A 297 -5.88 1.35 -15.81
N GLU A 298 -5.07 2.39 -15.73
CA GLU A 298 -3.74 2.36 -15.13
C GLU A 298 -3.67 3.35 -13.98
N VAL A 299 -3.11 2.92 -12.84
CA VAL A 299 -2.91 3.77 -11.68
C VAL A 299 -1.42 3.96 -11.45
N ARG A 300 -0.94 5.18 -11.55
CA ARG A 300 0.45 5.52 -11.20
C ARG A 300 0.57 5.78 -9.70
N THR A 301 1.70 5.35 -9.13
CA THR A 301 2.06 5.70 -7.75
C THR A 301 3.03 6.88 -7.77
N LEU A 302 2.53 8.10 -7.55
CA LEU A 302 3.29 9.36 -7.68
C LEU A 302 4.32 9.61 -6.55
N GLY A 303 4.38 8.70 -5.58
CA GLY A 303 5.35 8.70 -4.51
C GLY A 303 5.17 7.48 -3.63
N LEU A 304 6.29 6.91 -3.19
CA LEU A 304 6.32 5.86 -2.19
C LEU A 304 7.06 6.38 -0.96
N PRO A 305 6.48 6.25 0.24
CA PRO A 305 7.12 6.74 1.43
C PRO A 305 8.42 5.95 1.66
N TRP A 306 9.46 6.66 2.12
CA TRP A 306 10.81 6.16 2.43
C TRP A 306 11.60 5.48 1.29
N ASN A 307 11.12 5.51 0.04
CA ASN A 307 11.59 4.61 -1.02
C ASN A 307 11.58 3.14 -0.55
N LEU A 308 10.55 2.75 0.21
CA LEU A 308 10.40 1.45 0.88
C LEU A 308 10.88 0.25 0.05
N LEU A 309 10.70 0.33 -1.27
CA LEU A 309 10.93 -0.76 -2.20
C LEU A 309 11.79 -0.35 -3.41
N GLY A 310 12.58 0.71 -3.25
CA GLY A 310 13.54 1.20 -4.25
C GLY A 310 15.00 1.06 -3.80
N SER A 311 15.94 1.29 -4.71
CA SER A 311 17.37 1.25 -4.38
C SER A 311 17.71 2.26 -3.27
N PRO A 312 18.38 1.86 -2.17
CA PRO A 312 18.82 2.78 -1.12
C PRO A 312 19.71 3.92 -1.63
N ARG A 313 20.35 3.73 -2.79
CA ARG A 313 21.32 4.66 -3.40
C ARG A 313 20.72 5.54 -4.49
N ARG A 314 19.50 5.26 -4.95
CA ARG A 314 18.79 6.07 -5.95
C ARG A 314 17.36 6.26 -5.47
N PRO A 315 17.04 7.39 -4.82
CA PRO A 315 15.64 7.69 -4.51
C PRO A 315 14.82 7.59 -5.79
N ALA A 316 13.59 7.08 -5.70
CA ALA A 316 12.66 7.17 -6.81
C ALA A 316 12.61 8.64 -7.26
N ARG A 317 12.64 8.88 -8.58
CA ARG A 317 12.53 10.25 -9.11
C ARG A 317 11.31 10.88 -8.44
N ARG A 318 11.51 11.94 -7.67
CA ARG A 318 10.37 12.64 -7.06
C ARG A 318 9.73 13.47 -8.17
N HIS A 319 8.65 12.96 -8.75
CA HIS A 319 7.80 13.70 -9.66
C HIS A 319 7.06 14.79 -8.85
N HIS A 320 7.77 15.88 -8.52
CA HIS A 320 7.18 17.05 -7.85
C HIS A 320 6.21 17.79 -8.78
N SER A 321 6.25 17.51 -10.08
CA SER A 321 5.47 18.17 -11.12
C SER A 321 4.23 17.41 -11.57
N GLU A 322 4.07 16.13 -11.22
CA GLU A 322 2.88 15.37 -11.61
C GLU A 322 1.75 15.61 -10.61
N PRO A 323 0.59 16.11 -11.09
CA PRO A 323 -0.55 16.37 -10.22
C PRO A 323 -1.16 15.07 -9.72
N VAL A 324 -1.60 15.07 -8.47
CA VAL A 324 -2.59 14.08 -8.01
C VAL A 324 -3.82 14.24 -8.89
N GLN A 325 -4.40 13.15 -9.39
CA GLN A 325 -5.51 13.22 -10.34
C GLN A 325 -6.41 11.99 -10.26
N LEU A 326 -7.63 12.15 -10.79
CA LEU A 326 -8.55 11.05 -11.04
C LEU A 326 -8.63 10.81 -12.54
N ASP A 327 -8.37 9.58 -12.96
CA ASP A 327 -8.65 9.16 -14.33
C ASP A 327 -9.88 8.27 -14.34
N ASN A 328 -10.79 8.50 -15.27
CA ASN A 328 -12.03 7.78 -15.42
C ASN A 328 -12.16 7.23 -16.84
N VAL A 329 -12.58 5.98 -16.95
CA VAL A 329 -12.88 5.33 -18.22
C VAL A 329 -14.28 4.72 -18.13
N TRP A 330 -15.23 5.30 -18.86
CA TRP A 330 -16.57 4.73 -18.98
C TRP A 330 -16.53 3.44 -19.82
N LEU A 331 -17.23 2.42 -19.34
CA LEU A 331 -17.29 1.13 -20.02
C LEU A 331 -18.30 1.19 -21.18
N PRO A 332 -18.00 0.52 -22.30
CA PRO A 332 -18.95 0.40 -23.39
C PRO A 332 -20.19 -0.38 -22.93
N GLU A 333 -21.37 0.00 -23.43
CA GLU A 333 -22.57 -0.79 -23.20
C GLU A 333 -22.41 -2.19 -23.80
N PRO A 334 -22.83 -3.25 -23.10
CA PRO A 334 -22.92 -4.56 -23.69
C PRO A 334 -23.89 -4.52 -24.89
N PRO A 335 -23.58 -5.26 -25.98
CA PRO A 335 -24.38 -5.26 -27.21
C PRO A 335 -25.80 -5.80 -27.04
#